data_AF-A0A1C1YU19-F1
#
_entry.id   AF-A0A1C1YU19-F1
#
_cell.length_a   1.000
_cell.length_b   1.000
_cell.length_c   1.000
_cell.angle_alpha   90.00
_cell.angle_beta   90.00
_cell.angle_gamma   90.00
#
_symmetry.space_group_name_H-M   'P 1'
#
loop_
_entity.id
_entity.type
_entity.pdbx_description
1 polymer ?
#
loop_
_entity_poly.entity_id
_entity_poly.type
_entity_poly.pdbx_seq_one_letter_code
_entity_poly.pdbx_strand_id
1 'polypeptide(L)'
;MSACVAAPTITSSFNPQEAEFINRQGSGSISGQAFLRRNDGIVVYAAGSDVVLIPRTAYATERMNALYRGGKFNNLVPDPATTDPRYVEMTRKTRANGEGRFRFENLAAGQYYVVTSVSWRAGDMNQGGNLMETATLADGENLELIMTGQ
;
A
#
# COMPACT_ATOMS: atom_id res chain seq x y z
N MET A 1 9.22 -24.54 -16.57
CA MET A 1 8.61 -23.48 -17.41
C MET A 1 8.34 -22.29 -16.51
N SER A 2 9.13 -21.22 -16.61
CA SER A 2 8.82 -19.96 -15.92
C SER A 2 7.66 -19.31 -16.67
N ALA A 3 6.45 -19.45 -16.14
CA ALA A 3 5.32 -18.67 -16.62
C ALA A 3 5.48 -17.24 -16.07
N CYS A 4 5.79 -16.27 -16.94
CA CYS A 4 5.72 -14.87 -16.57
C CYS A 4 4.27 -14.55 -16.18
N VAL A 5 4.05 -14.07 -14.95
CA VAL A 5 2.73 -13.62 -14.51
C VAL A 5 2.42 -12.31 -15.25
N ALA A 6 1.33 -12.29 -16.01
CA ALA A 6 0.89 -11.11 -16.73
C ALA A 6 0.34 -10.04 -15.77
N ALA A 7 0.47 -8.77 -16.16
CA ALA A 7 -0.19 -7.68 -15.46
C ALA A 7 -1.72 -7.85 -15.54
N PRO A 8 -2.46 -7.58 -14.45
CA PRO A 8 -3.90 -7.70 -14.46
C PRO A 8 -4.54 -6.56 -15.27
N THR A 9 -5.63 -6.87 -15.94
CA THR A 9 -6.53 -5.86 -16.53
C THR A 9 -7.54 -5.43 -15.48
N ILE A 10 -7.60 -4.12 -15.20
CA ILE A 10 -8.62 -3.53 -14.33
C ILE A 10 -9.78 -3.08 -15.21
N THR A 11 -10.97 -3.57 -14.91
CA THR A 11 -12.17 -3.40 -15.74
C THR A 11 -13.07 -2.26 -15.25
N SER A 12 -13.06 -1.96 -13.95
CA SER A 12 -13.77 -0.79 -13.43
C SER A 12 -13.14 0.52 -13.89
N SER A 13 -13.98 1.54 -14.01
CA SER A 13 -13.57 2.92 -14.24
C SER A 13 -13.37 3.63 -12.90
N PHE A 14 -12.30 4.41 -12.78
CA PHE A 14 -12.09 5.20 -11.57
C PHE A 14 -13.09 6.35 -11.47
N ASN A 15 -13.75 6.44 -10.32
CA ASN A 15 -14.70 7.47 -9.95
C ASN A 15 -14.09 8.38 -8.86
N PRO A 16 -13.64 9.61 -9.21
CA PRO A 16 -12.97 10.50 -8.25
C PRO A 16 -13.80 10.82 -7.01
N GLN A 17 -15.13 10.89 -7.15
CA GLN A 17 -16.06 11.21 -6.06
C GLN A 17 -15.97 10.22 -4.90
N GLU A 18 -15.70 8.94 -5.17
CA GLU A 18 -15.51 7.92 -4.14
C GLU A 18 -14.23 8.14 -3.33
N ALA A 19 -13.24 8.83 -3.90
CA ALA A 19 -11.93 9.06 -3.31
C ALA A 19 -11.77 10.47 -2.71
N GLU A 20 -12.69 11.41 -2.97
CA GLU A 20 -12.58 12.83 -2.59
C GLU A 20 -12.26 13.07 -1.12
N PHE A 21 -12.68 12.17 -0.22
CA PHE A 21 -12.43 12.30 1.21
C PHE A 21 -10.94 12.27 1.58
N ILE A 22 -10.06 11.77 0.70
CA ILE A 22 -8.61 11.80 0.90
C ILE A 22 -8.04 13.21 1.07
N ASN A 23 -8.72 14.20 0.49
CA ASN A 23 -8.34 15.61 0.52
C ASN A 23 -9.09 16.41 1.59
N ARG A 24 -10.04 15.79 2.30
CA ARG A 24 -10.76 16.44 3.39
C ARG A 24 -9.88 16.47 4.63
N GLN A 25 -9.90 17.58 5.34
CA GLN A 25 -9.28 17.67 6.66
C GLN A 25 -10.14 16.92 7.67
N GLY A 26 -9.50 16.08 8.49
CA GLY A 26 -10.09 15.47 9.68
C GLY A 26 -9.06 15.44 10.81
N SER A 27 -9.44 14.88 11.95
CA SER A 27 -8.59 14.81 13.15
C SER A 27 -7.91 13.46 13.35
N GLY A 28 -8.15 12.48 12.46
CA GLY A 28 -7.59 11.15 12.56
C GLY A 28 -6.14 11.06 12.08
N SER A 29 -5.43 10.02 12.53
CA SER A 29 -4.09 9.69 12.06
C SER A 29 -3.93 8.18 11.85
N ILE A 30 -3.10 7.82 10.87
CA ILE A 30 -2.66 6.44 10.64
C ILE A 30 -1.15 6.43 10.75
N SER A 31 -0.63 5.63 11.65
CA SER A 31 0.80 5.37 11.79
C SER A 31 1.08 3.89 11.70
N GLY A 32 2.33 3.53 11.49
CA GLY A 32 2.69 2.13 11.52
C GLY A 32 4.16 1.87 11.25
N GLN A 33 4.48 0.57 11.22
CA GLN A 33 5.80 0.07 10.89
C GLN A 33 5.68 -1.01 9.82
N ALA A 34 6.52 -0.92 8.78
CA ALA A 34 6.55 -1.87 7.68
C ALA A 34 7.89 -2.59 7.59
N PHE A 35 7.84 -3.92 7.53
CA PHE A 35 9.02 -4.76 7.38
C PHE A 35 8.67 -6.13 6.81
N LEU A 36 9.66 -6.81 6.23
CA LEU A 36 9.57 -8.23 5.91
C LEU A 36 10.57 -9.00 6.77
N ARG A 37 10.23 -10.25 7.08
CA ARG A 37 11.14 -11.19 7.72
C ARG A 37 11.67 -12.17 6.67
N ARG A 38 12.98 -12.22 6.54
CA ARG A 38 13.67 -13.21 5.71
C ARG A 38 13.58 -14.60 6.37
N ASN A 39 13.79 -15.63 5.57
CA ASN A 39 13.79 -17.02 6.05
C ASN A 39 14.90 -17.31 7.08
N ASP A 40 16.00 -16.54 7.07
CA ASP A 40 17.07 -16.60 8.06
C ASP A 40 16.77 -15.82 9.34
N GLY A 41 15.56 -15.28 9.47
CA GLY A 41 15.08 -14.55 10.64
C GLY A 41 15.42 -13.06 10.65
N ILE A 42 16.22 -12.56 9.69
CA ILE A 42 16.57 -11.14 9.59
C ILE A 42 15.33 -10.32 9.21
N VAL A 43 15.12 -9.22 9.92
CA VAL A 43 14.09 -8.23 9.60
C VAL A 43 14.66 -7.18 8.65
N VAL A 44 13.94 -6.93 7.56
CA VAL A 44 14.25 -5.88 6.59
C VAL A 44 13.13 -4.85 6.63
N TYR A 45 13.45 -3.64 7.08
CA TYR A 45 12.49 -2.54 7.16
C TYR A 45 12.24 -1.90 5.79
N ALA A 46 11.09 -1.25 5.64
CA ALA A 46 10.76 -0.39 4.50
C ALA A 46 11.54 0.94 4.52
N ALA A 47 12.82 0.91 4.91
CA ALA A 47 13.60 2.10 5.20
C ALA A 47 13.77 2.96 3.95
N GLY A 48 13.29 4.21 4.02
CA GLY A 48 13.35 5.13 2.88
C GLY A 48 12.39 4.78 1.74
N SER A 49 11.46 3.83 1.92
CA SER A 49 10.40 3.54 0.94
C SER A 49 9.26 4.54 1.05
N ASP A 50 8.66 4.89 -0.09
CA ASP A 50 7.39 5.60 -0.09
C ASP A 50 6.30 4.71 0.52
N VAL A 51 5.46 5.32 1.35
CA VAL A 51 4.22 4.73 1.84
C VAL A 51 3.08 5.54 1.23
N VAL A 52 2.15 4.84 0.59
CA VAL A 52 1.03 5.43 -0.14
C VAL A 52 -0.27 5.06 0.56
N LEU A 53 -1.07 6.07 0.88
CA LEU A 53 -2.41 5.95 1.42
C LEU A 53 -3.42 6.16 0.30
N ILE A 54 -4.32 5.20 0.14
CA ILE A 54 -5.22 5.10 -1.01
C ILE A 54 -6.64 4.91 -0.48
N PRO A 55 -7.61 5.75 -0.87
CA PRO A 55 -9.02 5.50 -0.58
C PRO A 55 -9.50 4.13 -1.04
N ARG A 56 -10.24 3.41 -0.20
CA ARG A 56 -10.81 2.10 -0.52
C ARG A 56 -12.09 2.24 -1.35
N THR A 57 -11.93 2.69 -2.60
CA THR A 57 -12.99 2.78 -3.61
C THR A 57 -13.26 1.44 -4.30
N ALA A 58 -14.29 1.35 -5.14
CA ALA A 58 -14.53 0.16 -5.95
C ALA A 58 -13.35 -0.17 -6.88
N TYR A 59 -12.82 0.86 -7.56
CA TYR A 59 -11.64 0.75 -8.43
C TYR A 59 -10.39 0.31 -7.67
N ALA A 60 -10.11 0.94 -6.52
CA ALA A 60 -8.96 0.57 -5.69
C ALA A 60 -9.10 -0.88 -5.20
N THR A 61 -10.31 -1.30 -4.83
CA THR A 61 -10.58 -2.67 -4.36
C THR A 61 -10.32 -3.71 -5.44
N GLU A 62 -10.81 -3.51 -6.66
CA GLU A 62 -10.51 -4.40 -7.80
C GLU A 62 -9.00 -4.48 -8.04
N ARG A 63 -8.32 -3.31 -8.09
CA ARG A 63 -6.88 -3.24 -8.30
C ARG A 63 -6.09 -3.97 -7.23
N MET A 64 -6.39 -3.73 -5.96
CA MET A 64 -5.70 -4.37 -4.83
C MET A 64 -5.94 -5.88 -4.81
N ASN A 65 -7.16 -6.33 -5.07
CA ASN A 65 -7.47 -7.76 -5.17
C ASN A 65 -6.70 -8.44 -6.30
N ALA A 66 -6.57 -7.77 -7.45
CA ALA A 66 -5.82 -8.30 -8.58
C ALA A 66 -4.30 -8.36 -8.31
N LEU A 67 -3.73 -7.32 -7.69
CA LEU A 67 -2.29 -7.24 -7.39
C LEU A 67 -1.87 -8.17 -6.25
N TYR A 68 -2.65 -8.23 -5.18
CA TYR A 68 -2.30 -8.96 -3.97
C TYR A 68 -2.95 -10.35 -3.89
N ARG A 69 -3.82 -10.69 -4.84
CA ARG A 69 -4.52 -12.00 -4.94
C ARG A 69 -5.24 -12.37 -3.63
N GLY A 70 -5.87 -11.38 -3.01
CA GLY A 70 -6.55 -11.50 -1.72
C GLY A 70 -5.64 -11.55 -0.48
N GLY A 71 -4.32 -11.53 -0.65
CA GLY A 71 -3.34 -11.43 0.43
C GLY A 71 -2.90 -10.00 0.73
N LYS A 72 -1.77 -9.87 1.43
CA LYS A 72 -1.17 -8.59 1.85
C LYS A 72 0.25 -8.37 1.33
N PHE A 73 0.76 -9.32 0.55
CA PHE A 73 2.09 -9.28 -0.02
C PHE A 73 2.06 -9.59 -1.52
N ASN A 74 2.79 -8.79 -2.30
CA ASN A 74 2.95 -8.98 -3.73
C ASN A 74 4.41 -8.82 -4.15
N ASN A 75 5.02 -9.90 -4.65
CA ASN A 75 6.34 -9.92 -5.27
C ASN A 75 6.35 -10.53 -6.68
N LEU A 76 5.17 -10.83 -7.23
CA LEU A 76 5.04 -11.59 -8.48
C LEU A 76 4.19 -10.87 -9.52
N VAL A 77 3.14 -10.19 -9.09
CA VAL A 77 2.19 -9.54 -9.99
C VAL A 77 2.71 -8.14 -10.30
N PRO A 78 3.06 -7.82 -11.56
CA PRO A 78 3.45 -6.48 -11.92
C PRO A 78 2.24 -5.53 -11.87
N ASP A 79 2.51 -4.24 -11.74
CA ASP A 79 1.47 -3.22 -11.87
C ASP A 79 0.76 -3.30 -13.24
N PRO A 80 -0.55 -2.98 -13.30
CA PRO A 80 -1.25 -2.77 -14.56
C PRO A 80 -0.49 -1.84 -15.49
N ALA A 81 -0.42 -2.20 -16.78
CA ALA A 81 0.29 -1.43 -17.81
C ALA A 81 -0.24 0.01 -17.95
N THR A 82 -1.52 0.23 -17.63
CA THR A 82 -2.15 1.55 -17.57
C THR A 82 -2.78 1.75 -16.20
N THR A 83 -2.64 2.95 -15.66
CA THR A 83 -3.28 3.38 -14.41
C THR A 83 -3.95 4.72 -14.68
N ASP A 84 -5.20 4.88 -14.26
CA ASP A 84 -5.90 6.16 -14.39
C ASP A 84 -5.12 7.24 -13.62
N PRO A 85 -4.68 8.35 -14.27
CA PRO A 85 -3.91 9.39 -13.58
C PRO A 85 -4.66 9.98 -12.39
N ARG A 86 -5.99 10.09 -12.47
CA ARG A 86 -6.84 10.63 -11.40
C ARG A 86 -6.83 9.74 -10.16
N TYR A 87 -6.63 8.43 -10.33
CA TYR A 87 -6.43 7.52 -9.20
C TYR A 87 -5.15 7.86 -8.45
N VAL A 88 -4.05 8.14 -9.17
CA VAL A 88 -2.75 8.50 -8.58
C VAL A 88 -2.85 9.84 -7.84
N GLU A 89 -3.53 10.83 -8.44
CA GLU A 89 -3.78 12.14 -7.83
C GLU A 89 -4.62 12.05 -6.54
N MET A 90 -5.50 11.06 -6.43
CA MET A 90 -6.34 10.83 -5.25
C MET A 90 -5.67 9.92 -4.20
N THR A 91 -4.36 10.02 -4.06
CA THR A 91 -3.59 9.32 -3.02
C THR A 91 -2.79 10.31 -2.17
N ARG A 92 -2.42 9.90 -0.95
CA ARG A 92 -1.42 10.61 -0.14
C ARG A 92 -0.16 9.79 -0.05
N LYS A 93 0.99 10.46 0.02
CA LYS A 93 2.29 9.83 0.13
C LYS A 93 3.05 10.38 1.33
N THR A 94 3.72 9.50 2.05
CA THR A 94 4.75 9.82 3.04
C THR A 94 5.96 8.93 2.82
N ARG A 95 7.02 9.13 3.59
CA ARG A 95 8.28 8.38 3.49
C ARG A 95 8.54 7.66 4.81
N ALA A 96 8.76 6.35 4.76
CA ALA A 96 9.14 5.60 5.95
C ALA A 96 10.57 5.94 6.39
N ASN A 97 10.78 6.03 7.71
CA ASN A 97 12.10 6.31 8.29
C ASN A 97 13.01 5.05 8.29
N GLY A 98 14.20 5.14 8.89
CA GLY A 98 15.17 4.03 8.93
C GLY A 98 14.68 2.74 9.61
N GLU A 99 13.64 2.83 10.43
CA GLU A 99 13.00 1.69 11.10
C GLU A 99 11.72 1.23 10.39
N GLY A 100 11.47 1.73 9.17
CA GLY A 100 10.24 1.42 8.43
C GLY A 100 8.98 2.05 9.04
N ARG A 101 9.12 3.01 9.96
CA ARG A 101 7.99 3.70 10.58
C ARG A 101 7.49 4.83 9.70
N PHE A 102 6.17 5.01 9.65
CA PHE A 102 5.52 6.05 8.86
C PHE A 102 4.32 6.64 9.61
N ARG A 103 3.86 7.82 9.16
CA ARG A 103 2.68 8.49 9.71
C ARG A 103 1.98 9.35 8.67
N PHE A 104 0.66 9.30 8.69
CA PHE A 104 -0.27 10.20 8.01
C PHE A 104 -1.12 10.89 9.06
N GLU A 105 -1.30 12.20 8.90
CA GLU A 105 -2.07 13.03 9.82
C GLU A 105 -3.14 13.83 9.08
N ASN A 106 -4.06 14.40 9.85
CA ASN A 106 -5.17 15.21 9.37
C ASN A 106 -6.05 14.44 8.39
N LEU A 107 -6.38 13.20 8.75
CA LEU A 107 -7.18 12.30 7.93
C LEU A 107 -8.65 12.39 8.30
N ALA A 108 -9.52 12.43 7.29
CA ALA A 108 -10.94 12.20 7.46
C ALA A 108 -11.23 10.74 7.84
N ALA A 109 -12.32 10.50 8.54
CA ALA A 109 -12.83 9.14 8.75
C ALA A 109 -13.11 8.46 7.39
N GLY A 110 -12.82 7.18 7.30
CA GLY A 110 -12.96 6.44 6.04
C GLY A 110 -12.19 5.13 6.01
N GLN A 111 -12.26 4.45 4.86
CA GLN A 111 -11.53 3.21 4.63
C GLN A 111 -10.40 3.46 3.66
N TYR A 112 -9.22 2.94 3.99
CA TYR A 112 -7.99 3.15 3.24
C TYR A 112 -7.27 1.83 2.99
N TYR A 113 -6.49 1.79 1.92
CA TYR A 113 -5.36 0.90 1.77
C TYR A 113 -4.07 1.67 2.10
N VAL A 114 -3.14 1.01 2.79
CA VAL A 114 -1.78 1.49 3.01
C VAL A 114 -0.85 0.56 2.26
N VAL A 115 -0.04 1.10 1.34
CA VAL A 115 0.85 0.32 0.49
C VAL A 115 2.27 0.86 0.60
N THR A 116 3.25 -0.04 0.69
CA THR A 116 4.67 0.31 0.62
C THR A 116 5.48 -0.84 0.04
N SER A 117 6.77 -0.62 -0.19
CA SER A 117 7.68 -1.64 -0.68
C SER A 117 8.79 -1.92 0.33
N VAL A 118 9.18 -3.18 0.44
CA VAL A 118 10.37 -3.61 1.16
C VAL A 118 11.21 -4.38 0.16
N SER A 119 12.45 -3.93 -0.07
CA SER A 119 13.37 -4.65 -0.95
C SER A 119 14.78 -4.68 -0.38
N TRP A 120 15.52 -5.73 -0.73
CA TRP A 120 16.94 -5.89 -0.39
C TRP A 120 17.66 -6.68 -1.48
N ARG A 121 18.99 -6.62 -1.47
CA ARG A 121 19.82 -7.47 -2.33
C ARG A 121 20.20 -8.76 -1.62
N ALA A 122 20.00 -9.90 -2.29
CA ALA A 122 20.54 -11.20 -1.89
C ALA A 122 21.47 -11.69 -3.00
N GLY A 123 22.77 -11.40 -2.84
CA GLY A 123 23.72 -11.46 -3.96
C GLY A 123 23.32 -10.44 -5.04
N ASP A 124 23.27 -10.89 -6.30
CA ASP A 124 22.88 -10.03 -7.42
C ASP A 124 21.37 -9.87 -7.59
N MET A 125 20.56 -10.68 -6.92
CA MET A 125 19.10 -10.67 -7.05
C MET A 125 18.45 -9.68 -6.09
N ASN A 126 17.51 -8.88 -6.60
CA ASN A 126 16.59 -8.11 -5.76
C ASN A 126 15.53 -9.06 -5.19
N GLN A 127 15.32 -8.95 -3.89
CA GLN A 127 14.32 -9.70 -3.12
C GLN A 127 13.37 -8.72 -2.44
N GLY A 128 12.26 -9.26 -1.94
CA GLY A 128 11.21 -8.49 -1.27
C GLY A 128 9.97 -8.33 -2.14
N GLY A 129 9.23 -7.25 -1.93
CA GLY A 129 7.99 -6.98 -2.63
C GLY A 129 7.20 -5.85 -1.99
N ASN A 130 5.95 -5.71 -2.43
CA ASN A 130 5.01 -4.73 -1.94
C ASN A 130 4.16 -5.31 -0.82
N LEU A 131 3.95 -4.50 0.21
CA LEU A 131 3.07 -4.77 1.34
C LEU A 131 1.78 -3.96 1.17
N MET A 132 0.68 -4.50 1.67
CA MET A 132 -0.61 -3.81 1.76
C MET A 132 -1.25 -4.10 3.11
N GLU A 133 -1.84 -3.06 3.71
CA GLU A 133 -2.81 -3.21 4.78
C GLU A 133 -4.10 -2.46 4.50
N THR A 134 -5.19 -2.91 5.11
CA THR A 134 -6.45 -2.15 5.16
C THR A 134 -6.56 -1.39 6.47
N ALA A 135 -7.04 -0.16 6.41
CA ALA A 135 -7.29 0.67 7.58
C ALA A 135 -8.71 1.23 7.52
N THR A 136 -9.50 0.97 8.56
CA THR A 136 -10.79 1.65 8.79
C THR A 136 -10.55 2.66 9.89
N LEU A 137 -10.66 3.94 9.57
CA LEU A 137 -10.38 5.04 10.47
C LEU A 137 -11.69 5.72 10.89
N ALA A 138 -11.96 5.74 12.19
CA ALA A 138 -13.03 6.55 12.77
C ALA A 138 -12.60 8.01 12.95
N ASP A 139 -13.57 8.91 13.18
CA ASP A 139 -13.27 10.33 13.39
C ASP A 139 -12.44 10.54 14.67
N GLY A 140 -11.36 11.31 14.56
CA GLY A 140 -10.40 11.55 15.66
C GLY A 140 -9.56 10.34 16.11
N GLU A 141 -9.66 9.20 15.44
CA GLU A 141 -8.91 7.99 15.81
C GLU A 141 -7.42 8.10 15.48
N ASN A 142 -6.58 7.54 16.35
CA ASN A 142 -5.16 7.28 16.07
C ASN A 142 -4.96 5.78 15.86
N LEU A 143 -4.90 5.37 14.60
CA LEU A 143 -4.73 3.97 14.23
C LEU A 143 -3.24 3.64 14.07
N GLU A 144 -2.81 2.52 14.65
CA GLU A 144 -1.46 1.97 14.49
C GLU A 144 -1.50 0.65 13.71
N LEU A 145 -0.65 0.53 12.70
CA LEU A 145 -0.56 -0.63 11.80
C LEU A 145 0.81 -1.31 11.89
N ILE A 146 0.82 -2.62 11.74
CA ILE A 146 2.03 -3.41 11.54
C ILE A 146 1.91 -4.12 10.19
N MET A 147 2.77 -3.74 9.24
CA MET A 147 2.73 -4.27 7.87
C MET A 147 3.84 -5.31 7.70
N THR A 148 3.47 -6.59 7.66
CA THR A 148 4.41 -7.72 7.56
C THR A 148 4.15 -8.67 6.39
N GLY A 149 3.05 -8.46 5.67
CA GLY A 149 2.65 -9.28 4.53
C GLY A 149 2.01 -10.61 4.92
N GLN A 150 1.69 -10.79 6.21
CA GLN A 150 0.99 -11.95 6.77
C GLN A 150 -0.49 -11.68 7.00
#